data_AF-A0A4Q3CLY2-F1
#
_entry.id   AF-A0A4Q3CLY2-F1
#
_cell.length_a   1.000
_cell.length_b   1.000
_cell.length_c   1.000
_cell.angle_alpha   90.00
_cell.angle_beta   90.00
_cell.angle_gamma   90.00
#
_symmetry.space_group_name_H-M   'P 1'
#
loop_
_entity.id
_entity.type
_entity.pdbx_description
1 polymer ?
#
loop_
_entity_poly.entity_id
_entity_poly.type
_entity_poly.pdbx_seq_one_letter_code
_entity_poly.pdbx_strand_id
1 'polypeptide(L)'
;MTGDVLSGADAARIGVALEAYPKDRLDEEVDLLAQRLAVIPSDLQTTHKRIVNIGLELMGWSAMQRLAAENDGRAHMSGAYTEFFDNAKNLSFKEALRLRDAPYADRTGDARADSVVKLNIRGENPQI
;
A
#
# COMPACT_ATOMS: atom_id res chain seq x y z
N MET A 1 -7.03 8.89 -3.20
CA MET A 1 -8.43 9.25 -3.49
C MET A 1 -9.45 8.82 -2.41
N THR A 2 -9.05 8.29 -1.25
CA THR A 2 -9.83 8.30 0.01
C THR A 2 -8.92 8.19 1.26
N GLY A 3 -7.73 7.57 1.11
CA GLY A 3 -6.75 7.41 2.21
C GLY A 3 -6.89 6.10 2.99
N ASP A 4 -7.80 5.23 2.56
CA ASP A 4 -8.11 3.95 3.17
C ASP A 4 -6.93 2.97 3.21
N VAL A 5 -6.87 2.17 4.29
CA VAL A 5 -5.88 1.09 4.46
C VAL A 5 -6.39 -0.25 3.93
N LEU A 6 -5.49 -1.12 3.49
CA LEU A 6 -5.80 -2.48 3.04
C LEU A 6 -5.36 -3.50 4.10
N SER A 7 -6.13 -4.58 4.28
CA SER A 7 -5.61 -5.75 4.99
C SER A 7 -4.66 -6.54 4.11
N GLY A 8 -3.90 -7.46 4.72
CA GLY A 8 -3.06 -8.41 3.98
C GLY A 8 -3.88 -9.24 2.99
N ALA A 9 -5.07 -9.72 3.40
CA ALA A 9 -5.95 -10.50 2.53
C ALA A 9 -6.43 -9.70 1.31
N ASP A 10 -6.80 -8.43 1.51
CA ASP A 10 -7.18 -7.55 0.41
C ASP A 10 -6.01 -7.27 -0.52
N ALA A 11 -4.81 -7.04 0.02
CA ALA A 11 -3.59 -6.82 -0.76
C ALA A 11 -3.23 -8.03 -1.63
N ALA A 12 -3.37 -9.26 -1.10
CA ALA A 12 -3.15 -10.48 -1.87
C ALA A 12 -4.19 -10.63 -3.00
N ARG A 13 -5.47 -10.38 -2.70
CA ARG A 13 -6.56 -10.51 -3.69
C ARG A 13 -6.43 -9.56 -4.88
N ILE A 14 -5.89 -8.36 -4.67
CA ILE A 14 -5.71 -7.35 -5.74
C ILE A 14 -4.30 -7.36 -6.37
N GLY A 15 -3.42 -8.25 -5.91
CA GLY A 15 -2.06 -8.40 -6.47
C GLY A 15 -1.03 -7.38 -5.99
N VAL A 16 -1.27 -6.69 -4.87
CA VAL A 16 -0.25 -5.86 -4.19
C VAL A 16 0.71 -6.75 -3.41
N ALA A 17 0.21 -7.81 -2.79
CA ALA A 17 0.99 -8.88 -2.18
C ALA A 17 0.80 -10.17 -3.00
N LEU A 18 1.77 -11.09 -2.94
CA LEU A 18 1.64 -12.39 -3.59
C LEU A 18 0.64 -13.28 -2.84
N GLU A 19 0.80 -13.36 -1.52
CA GLU A 19 -0.01 -14.18 -0.61
C GLU A 19 -0.16 -13.45 0.73
N ALA A 20 -1.12 -13.88 1.56
CA ALA A 20 -1.36 -13.34 2.90
C ALA A 20 -1.63 -14.47 3.88
N TYR A 21 -0.95 -14.42 5.03
CA TYR A 21 -0.97 -15.48 6.05
C TYR A 21 -1.38 -14.94 7.43
N PRO A 22 -1.97 -15.78 8.29
CA PRO A 22 -2.07 -15.50 9.71
C PRO A 22 -0.71 -15.18 10.33
N LYS A 23 -0.69 -14.29 11.33
CA LYS A 23 0.56 -13.78 11.94
C LYS A 23 1.48 -14.89 12.43
N ASP A 24 0.92 -15.95 12.99
CA ASP A 24 1.63 -17.11 13.54
C ASP A 24 2.26 -18.01 12.47
N ARG A 25 1.84 -17.90 11.20
CA ARG A 25 2.41 -18.66 10.08
C ARG A 25 3.29 -17.82 9.15
N LEU A 26 3.28 -16.50 9.28
CA LEU A 26 3.96 -15.60 8.35
C LEU A 26 5.46 -15.90 8.25
N ASP A 27 6.13 -16.09 9.40
CA ASP A 27 7.58 -16.33 9.43
C ASP A 27 7.96 -17.64 8.72
N GLU A 28 7.22 -18.72 8.99
CA GLU A 28 7.43 -20.02 8.34
C GLU A 28 7.26 -19.94 6.82
N GLU A 29 6.21 -19.28 6.35
CA GLU A 29 5.89 -19.19 4.92
C GLU A 29 6.89 -18.28 4.17
N VAL A 30 7.38 -17.21 4.83
CA VAL A 30 8.48 -16.38 4.31
C VAL A 30 9.77 -17.18 4.19
N ASP A 31 10.11 -17.99 5.20
CA ASP A 31 11.28 -18.85 5.18
C ASP A 31 11.20 -19.91 4.07
N LEU A 32 10.04 -20.52 3.87
CA LEU A 32 9.81 -21.48 2.78
C LEU A 32 9.98 -20.82 1.41
N LEU A 33 9.47 -19.59 1.22
CA LEU A 33 9.69 -18.83 -0.02
C LEU A 33 11.17 -18.51 -0.22
N ALA A 34 11.86 -18.05 0.82
CA ALA A 34 13.28 -17.72 0.75
C ALA A 34 14.13 -18.96 0.42
N GLN A 35 13.84 -20.11 1.03
CA GLN A 35 14.51 -21.38 0.74
C GLN A 35 14.32 -21.81 -0.72
N ARG A 36 13.11 -21.64 -1.28
CA ARG A 36 12.83 -21.91 -2.70
C ARG A 36 13.60 -20.99 -3.64
N LEU A 37 13.80 -19.72 -3.28
CA LEU A 37 14.61 -18.78 -4.06
C LEU A 37 16.11 -19.09 -3.93
N ALA A 38 16.57 -19.50 -2.75
CA ALA A 38 17.99 -19.72 -2.45
C ALA A 38 18.63 -20.87 -3.24
N VAL A 39 17.83 -21.87 -3.65
CA VAL A 39 18.34 -23.00 -4.45
C VAL A 39 18.55 -22.67 -5.93
N ILE A 40 18.10 -21.49 -6.39
CA ILE A 40 18.24 -21.08 -7.79
C ILE A 40 19.63 -20.43 -7.99
N PRO A 41 20.43 -20.86 -9.00
CA PRO A 41 21.69 -20.20 -9.34
C PRO A 41 21.50 -18.69 -9.57
N SER A 42 22.39 -17.87 -8.99
CA SER A 42 22.25 -16.41 -8.96
C SER A 42 22.33 -15.77 -10.35
N ASP A 43 23.08 -16.37 -11.27
CA ASP A 43 23.16 -15.96 -12.67
C ASP A 43 21.80 -16.11 -13.37
N LEU A 44 21.09 -17.22 -13.15
CA LEU A 44 19.73 -17.42 -13.65
C LEU A 44 18.73 -16.44 -13.01
N GLN A 45 18.79 -16.24 -11.68
CA GLN A 45 17.92 -15.26 -11.01
C GLN A 45 18.09 -13.86 -11.58
N THR A 46 19.33 -13.47 -11.91
CA THR A 46 19.64 -12.16 -12.47
C THR A 46 18.99 -11.97 -13.85
N THR A 47 19.02 -12.99 -14.71
CA THR A 47 18.39 -12.91 -16.03
C THR A 47 16.87 -12.70 -15.92
N HIS A 48 16.19 -13.48 -15.08
CA HIS A 48 14.75 -13.35 -14.87
C HIS A 48 14.38 -11.99 -14.27
N LYS A 49 15.08 -11.55 -13.22
CA LYS A 49 14.81 -10.26 -12.59
C LYS A 49 15.03 -9.10 -13.55
N ARG A 50 16.03 -9.20 -14.46
CA ARG A 50 16.30 -8.18 -15.47
C ARG A 50 15.14 -8.03 -16.45
N ILE A 51 14.56 -9.13 -16.93
CA ILE A 51 13.42 -9.10 -17.86
C ILE A 51 12.22 -8.40 -17.21
N VAL A 52 11.87 -8.78 -15.97
CA VAL A 52 10.77 -8.16 -15.23
C VAL A 52 10.99 -6.67 -15.00
N ASN A 53 12.19 -6.28 -14.56
CA ASN A 53 12.50 -4.88 -14.30
C ASN A 53 12.46 -4.03 -15.59
N ILE A 54 12.95 -4.54 -16.72
CA ILE A 54 12.82 -3.83 -18.01
C ILE A 54 11.35 -3.67 -18.39
N GLY A 55 10.51 -4.69 -18.16
CA GLY A 55 9.07 -4.58 -18.36
C GLY A 55 8.45 -3.43 -17.56
N LEU A 56 8.81 -3.28 -16.29
CA LEU A 56 8.37 -2.13 -15.46
C LEU A 56 8.83 -0.79 -16.03
N GLU A 57 10.08 -0.69 -16.45
CA GLU A 57 10.60 0.55 -17.05
C GLU A 57 9.87 0.93 -18.34
N LEU A 58 9.58 -0.05 -19.20
CA LEU A 58 8.82 0.16 -20.44
C LEU A 58 7.37 0.62 -20.17
N MET A 59 6.78 0.23 -19.03
CA MET A 59 5.49 0.73 -18.58
C MET A 59 5.55 2.16 -17.98
N GLY A 60 6.72 2.79 -17.95
CA GLY A 60 6.88 4.18 -17.50
C GLY A 60 7.17 4.33 -16.01
N TRP A 61 7.65 3.29 -15.33
CA TRP A 61 7.91 3.28 -13.88
C TRP A 61 8.78 4.47 -13.41
N SER A 62 9.90 4.74 -14.07
CA SER A 62 10.79 5.86 -13.71
C SER A 62 10.14 7.24 -13.87
N ALA A 63 9.35 7.45 -14.92
CA ALA A 63 8.63 8.71 -15.13
C ALA A 63 7.56 8.92 -14.05
N MET A 64 6.80 7.87 -13.72
CA MET A 64 5.77 7.90 -12.70
C MET A 64 6.35 8.24 -11.30
N GLN A 65 7.48 7.65 -10.91
CA GLN A 65 8.13 7.97 -9.64
C GLN A 65 8.56 9.44 -9.53
N ARG A 66 9.10 10.03 -10.60
CA ARG A 66 9.49 11.46 -10.63
C ARG A 66 8.28 12.36 -10.44
N LEU A 67 7.20 12.08 -11.16
CA LEU A 67 5.94 12.81 -11.02
C LEU A 67 5.34 12.64 -9.62
N ALA A 68 5.40 11.44 -9.04
CA ALA A 68 4.92 11.18 -7.69
C ALA A 68 5.68 12.02 -6.66
N ALA A 69 7.02 12.03 -6.72
CA ALA A 69 7.86 12.82 -5.81
C ALA A 69 7.59 14.33 -5.93
N GLU A 70 7.42 14.84 -7.16
CA GLU A 70 7.07 16.25 -7.37
C GLU A 70 5.70 16.58 -6.76
N ASN A 71 4.70 15.73 -6.99
CA ASN A 71 3.36 15.95 -6.46
C ASN A 71 3.29 15.80 -4.93
N ASP A 72 4.12 14.95 -4.34
CA ASP A 72 4.29 14.88 -2.88
C ASP A 72 4.86 16.20 -2.33
N GLY A 73 5.88 16.75 -2.98
CA GLY A 73 6.40 18.08 -2.67
C GLY A 73 5.34 19.18 -2.76
N ARG A 74 4.46 19.14 -3.77
CA ARG A 74 3.33 20.07 -3.90
C ARG A 74 2.28 19.87 -2.81
N ALA A 75 1.99 18.63 -2.44
CA ALA A 75 1.04 18.31 -1.37
C ALA A 75 1.50 18.88 -0.01
N HIS A 76 2.80 18.89 0.25
CA HIS A 76 3.38 19.52 1.44
C HIS A 76 3.26 21.05 1.46
N MET A 77 2.95 21.70 0.33
CA MET A 77 2.67 23.13 0.29
C MET A 77 1.18 23.47 0.49
N SER A 78 0.33 22.46 0.70
CA SER A 78 -1.10 22.65 0.92
C SER A 78 -1.40 23.21 2.32
N GLY A 79 -2.49 23.97 2.44
CA GLY A 79 -2.97 24.46 3.74
C GLY A 79 -3.30 23.33 4.72
N ALA A 80 -3.80 22.20 4.21
CA ALA A 80 -4.09 21.02 5.02
C ALA A 80 -2.83 20.41 5.66
N TYR A 81 -1.70 20.42 4.93
CA TYR A 81 -0.43 19.98 5.51
C TYR A 81 0.09 20.96 6.56
N THR A 82 0.00 22.27 6.32
CA THR A 82 0.36 23.29 7.32
C THR A 82 -0.43 23.11 8.61
N GLU A 83 -1.76 22.95 8.51
CA GLU A 83 -2.64 22.72 9.66
C GLU A 83 -2.27 21.43 10.42
N PHE A 84 -2.04 20.33 9.70
CA PHE A 84 -1.59 19.08 10.31
C PHE A 84 -0.26 19.26 11.07
N PHE A 85 0.69 19.99 10.48
CA PHE A 85 2.02 20.20 11.07
C PHE A 85 1.97 21.14 12.29
N ASP A 86 1.10 22.15 12.27
CA ASP A 86 0.88 23.01 13.43
C ASP A 86 0.22 22.24 14.59
N ASN A 87 -0.75 21.38 14.29
CA ASN A 87 -1.32 20.47 15.28
C ASN A 87 -0.26 19.52 15.86
N ALA A 88 0.63 18.98 15.01
CA ALA A 88 1.69 18.09 15.46
C ALA A 88 2.67 18.77 16.41
N LYS A 89 3.00 20.05 16.17
CA LYS A 89 3.86 20.86 17.05
C LYS A 89 3.18 21.24 18.37
N ASN A 90 1.91 21.66 18.31
CA ASN A 90 1.23 22.29 19.44
C ASN A 90 0.51 21.27 20.35
N LEU A 91 0.05 20.13 19.82
CA LEU A 91 -0.75 19.13 20.54
C LEU A 91 -0.04 17.79 20.71
N SER A 92 0.83 17.42 19.76
CA SER A 92 1.57 16.16 19.58
C SER A 92 1.23 15.47 18.26
N PHE A 93 2.15 14.66 17.77
CA PHE A 93 1.98 13.90 16.53
C PHE A 93 0.80 12.93 16.58
N LYS A 94 0.61 12.22 17.70
CA LYS A 94 -0.50 11.26 17.87
C LYS A 94 -1.85 11.97 17.80
N GLU A 95 -1.96 13.14 18.41
CA GLU A 95 -3.21 13.90 18.38
C GLU A 95 -3.48 14.52 17.00
N ALA A 96 -2.44 15.00 16.31
CA ALA A 96 -2.56 15.45 14.92
C ALA A 96 -3.05 14.34 13.99
N LEU A 97 -2.58 13.10 14.15
CA LEU A 97 -3.09 11.94 13.41
C LEU A 97 -4.55 11.65 13.75
N ARG A 98 -4.93 11.67 15.04
CA ARG A 98 -6.31 11.47 15.47
C ARG A 98 -7.25 12.50 14.83
N LEU A 99 -6.85 13.78 14.80
CA LEU A 99 -7.63 14.86 14.18
C LEU A 99 -7.75 14.69 12.66
N ARG A 100 -6.66 14.30 12.00
CA ARG A 100 -6.65 13.99 10.56
C ARG A 100 -7.60 12.85 10.22
N ASP A 101 -7.62 11.81 11.05
CA ASP A 101 -8.34 10.56 10.80
C ASP A 101 -9.78 10.57 11.29
N ALA A 102 -10.14 11.42 12.26
CA ALA A 102 -11.48 11.51 12.85
C ALA A 102 -12.63 11.63 11.84
N PRO A 103 -12.51 12.38 10.72
CA PRO A 103 -13.57 12.44 9.71
C PRO A 103 -13.84 11.11 8.98
N TYR A 104 -12.88 10.17 9.02
CA TYR A 104 -12.91 8.91 8.28
C TYR A 104 -13.31 7.70 9.13
N ALA A 105 -13.67 7.90 10.40
CA ALA A 105 -14.04 6.84 11.33
C ALA A 105 -12.95 5.74 11.43
N ASP A 106 -13.30 4.47 11.22
CA ASP A 106 -12.41 3.32 11.28
C ASP A 106 -11.65 3.07 9.96
N ARG A 107 -11.80 3.93 8.95
CA ARG A 107 -11.34 3.66 7.59
C ARG A 107 -9.84 3.88 7.37
N THR A 108 -9.18 4.52 8.33
CA THR A 108 -7.76 4.87 8.33
C THR A 108 -7.06 4.25 9.56
N GLY A 109 -5.85 3.69 9.36
CA GLY A 109 -5.00 3.18 10.46
C GLY A 109 -5.34 1.77 10.99
N ASP A 110 -4.75 1.41 12.14
CA ASP A 110 -4.82 0.08 12.81
C ASP A 110 -6.22 -0.33 13.32
N ALA A 111 -7.25 0.49 13.08
CA ALA A 111 -8.59 0.31 13.65
C ALA A 111 -9.59 -0.46 12.77
N ARG A 112 -9.21 -0.93 11.58
CA ARG A 112 -10.11 -1.75 10.74
C ARG A 112 -10.24 -3.17 11.28
N ALA A 113 -11.37 -3.47 11.93
CA ALA A 113 -11.73 -4.82 12.34
C ALA A 113 -12.29 -5.67 11.17
N ASP A 114 -12.71 -5.02 10.08
CA ASP A 114 -13.46 -5.61 8.99
C ASP A 114 -13.02 -5.01 7.65
N SER A 115 -11.86 -5.47 7.17
CA SER A 115 -11.38 -5.13 5.85
C SER A 115 -12.25 -5.74 4.76
N VAL A 116 -12.89 -4.88 3.98
CA VAL A 116 -13.52 -5.23 2.72
C VAL A 116 -13.12 -4.15 1.74
N VAL A 117 -12.25 -4.47 0.78
CA VAL A 117 -12.51 -4.03 -0.58
C VAL A 117 -13.89 -4.58 -0.96
N LYS A 118 -14.95 -3.88 -0.55
CA LYS A 118 -16.24 -3.89 -1.23
C LYS A 118 -16.09 -2.91 -2.40
N LEU A 119 -15.13 -3.19 -3.29
CA LEU A 119 -15.38 -2.84 -4.68
C LEU A 119 -16.56 -3.73 -5.08
N ASN A 120 -17.62 -3.08 -5.51
CA ASN A 120 -18.84 -3.69 -5.99
C ASN A 120 -18.53 -4.55 -7.24
N ILE A 121 -18.00 -5.76 -7.06
CA ILE A 121 -17.81 -6.79 -8.11
C ILE A 121 -18.87 -7.88 -7.88
N ARG A 122 -20.13 -7.48 -7.77
CA ARG A 122 -21.25 -8.28 -8.26
C ARG A 122 -22.10 -7.33 -9.06
N GLY A 123 -22.13 -7.55 -10.37
CA GLY A 123 -22.92 -6.76 -11.31
C GLY A 123 -24.41 -6.95 -11.07
N GLU A 124 -24.94 -6.29 -10.05
CA GLU A 124 -26.37 -6.14 -9.85
C GLU A 124 -26.67 -4.65 -9.87
N ASN A 125 -26.99 -4.18 -11.08
CA ASN A 125 -27.69 -2.93 -11.31
C ASN A 125 -29.16 -3.14 -10.92
N PRO A 126 -29.71 -2.50 -9.88
CA PRO A 126 -31.14 -2.38 -9.76
C PRO A 126 -31.53 -1.16 -10.61
N GLN A 127 -32.24 -1.43 -11.69
CA GLN A 127 -32.89 -0.50 -12.62
C GLN A 127 -32.10 -0.16 -13.89
N ILE A 128 -32.63 -0.73 -14.98
CA ILE A 128 -32.45 -0.46 -16.42
C ILE A 128 -31.14 -0.97 -17.03
#